data_AF-A0A1Y4JF46-F1
#
_entry.id   AF-A0A1Y4JF46-F1
#
_cell.length_a   1.000
_cell.length_b   1.000
_cell.length_c   1.000
_cell.angle_alpha   90.00
_cell.angle_beta   90.00
_cell.angle_gamma   90.00
#
_symmetry.space_group_name_H-M   'P 1'
#
loop_
_entity.id
_entity.type
_entity.pdbx_description
1 polymer ?
#
loop_
_entity_poly.entity_id
_entity_poly.type
_entity_poly.pdbx_seq_one_letter_code
_entity_poly.pdbx_strand_id
1 'polypeptide(L)'
;MGHHRTSAILTTRESQVAERIAWGASQKEVADDLGISRYTVDNILRKVYDKLHISKINELSAWWFCTTFGISFELSPLKRTIGALFLACLFICGEMMNEHHFCRYRTGRVRIERTIKIKD
;
A
#
# COMPACT_ATOMS: atom_id res chain seq x y z
N MET A 1 3.66 17.33 16.52
CA MET A 1 4.78 17.27 17.49
C MET A 1 4.91 15.83 17.97
N GLY A 2 5.83 15.03 17.40
CA GLY A 2 5.94 13.59 17.71
C GLY A 2 7.31 12.94 17.45
N HIS A 3 8.36 13.71 17.15
CA HIS A 3 9.65 13.14 16.69
C HIS A 3 10.62 12.68 17.81
N HIS A 4 10.24 12.75 19.09
CA HIS A 4 11.23 12.80 20.18
C HIS A 4 11.79 11.45 20.68
N ARG A 5 11.33 10.30 20.17
CA ARG A 5 11.81 8.97 20.64
C ARG A 5 12.84 8.33 19.72
N THR A 6 12.76 8.53 18.41
CA THR A 6 13.67 7.90 17.42
C THR A 6 15.07 8.52 17.45
N SER A 7 15.15 9.85 17.64
CA SER A 7 16.41 10.60 17.66
C SER A 7 17.32 10.23 18.83
N ALA A 8 16.80 9.56 19.86
CA ALA A 8 17.60 9.10 20.99
C ALA A 8 18.41 7.83 20.68
N ILE A 9 18.00 7.03 19.68
CA ILE A 9 18.61 5.72 19.35
C ILE A 9 19.41 5.81 18.04
N LEU A 10 18.88 6.52 17.04
CA LEU A 10 19.49 6.66 15.72
C LEU A 10 19.95 8.10 15.47
N THR A 11 21.09 8.24 14.80
CA THR A 11 21.55 9.54 14.28
C THR A 11 20.62 10.04 13.17
N THR A 12 20.69 11.34 12.85
CA THR A 12 19.87 11.94 11.79
C THR A 12 20.01 11.22 10.44
N ARG A 13 21.24 10.83 10.06
CA ARG A 13 21.48 10.12 8.80
C ARG A 13 20.92 8.70 8.81
N GLU A 14 21.08 7.98 9.91
CA GLU A 14 20.50 6.65 10.09
C GLU A 14 18.97 6.69 10.04
N SER A 15 18.35 7.69 10.69
CA SER A 15 16.89 7.87 10.65
C SER A 15 16.37 8.17 9.25
N GLN A 16 17.09 8.99 8.46
CA GLN A 16 16.71 9.31 7.07
C GLN A 16 16.76 8.08 6.15
N VAL A 17 17.73 7.20 6.35
CA VAL A 17 17.83 5.94 5.60
C VAL A 17 16.73 4.98 6.05
N ALA A 18 16.56 4.80 7.36
CA ALA A 18 15.53 3.92 7.93
C ALA A 18 14.11 4.33 7.49
N GLU A 19 13.81 5.62 7.44
CA GLU A 19 12.53 6.16 6.97
C GLU A 19 12.23 5.77 5.52
N ARG A 20 13.14 6.05 4.59
CA ARG A 20 12.90 5.72 3.18
C ARG A 20 12.75 4.22 2.96
N ILE A 21 13.54 3.42 3.68
CA ILE A 21 13.44 1.96 3.65
C ILE A 21 12.11 1.49 4.24
N ALA A 22 11.62 2.10 5.32
CA ALA A 22 10.32 1.78 5.91
C ALA A 22 9.15 2.07 4.93
N TRP A 23 9.26 3.12 4.12
CA TRP A 23 8.33 3.42 3.03
C TRP A 23 8.45 2.49 1.82
N GLY A 24 9.43 1.59 1.81
CA GLY A 24 9.62 0.59 0.76
C GLY A 24 10.56 1.01 -0.37
N ALA A 25 11.30 2.11 -0.22
CA ALA A 25 12.34 2.46 -1.19
C ALA A 25 13.46 1.40 -1.19
N SER A 26 14.00 1.11 -2.36
CA SER A 26 15.18 0.25 -2.49
C SER A 26 16.45 0.98 -2.07
N GLN A 27 17.50 0.25 -1.67
CA GLN A 27 18.81 0.86 -1.34
C GLN A 27 19.38 1.74 -2.46
N LYS A 28 19.02 1.47 -3.72
CA LYS A 28 19.45 2.26 -4.87
C LYS A 28 18.70 3.59 -4.94
N GLU A 29 17.39 3.56 -4.80
CA GLU A 29 16.57 4.79 -4.74
C GLU A 29 16.97 5.64 -3.54
N VAL A 30 17.22 5.03 -2.39
CA VAL A 30 17.71 5.74 -1.19
C VAL A 30 19.07 6.40 -1.44
N ALA A 31 19.97 5.74 -2.18
CA ALA A 31 21.27 6.28 -2.55
C ALA A 31 21.12 7.50 -3.47
N ASP A 32 20.25 7.39 -4.48
CA ASP A 32 19.95 8.46 -5.44
C ASP A 32 19.29 9.66 -4.72
N ASP A 33 18.31 9.41 -3.84
CA ASP A 33 17.60 10.44 -3.06
C ASP A 33 18.49 11.20 -2.08
N LEU A 34 19.47 10.52 -1.49
CA LEU A 34 20.38 11.08 -0.49
C LEU A 34 21.68 11.63 -1.10
N GLY A 35 21.92 11.38 -2.40
CA GLY A 35 23.16 11.76 -3.09
C GLY A 35 24.39 11.04 -2.53
N ILE A 36 24.24 9.79 -2.09
CA ILE A 36 25.33 8.98 -1.50
C ILE A 36 25.50 7.66 -2.26
N SER A 37 26.63 6.99 -2.08
CA SER A 37 26.84 5.69 -2.73
C SER A 37 25.95 4.60 -2.11
N ARG A 38 25.57 3.59 -2.91
CA ARG A 38 24.85 2.41 -2.41
C ARG A 38 25.60 1.70 -1.28
N TYR A 39 26.94 1.68 -1.35
CA TYR A 39 27.78 1.11 -0.30
C TYR A 39 27.64 1.89 1.02
N THR A 40 27.53 3.22 0.94
CA THR A 40 27.27 4.06 2.11
C THR A 40 25.90 3.75 2.74
N VAL A 41 24.86 3.55 1.92
CA VAL A 41 23.53 3.12 2.40
C VAL A 41 23.61 1.76 3.10
N ASP A 42 24.32 0.78 2.53
CA ASP A 42 24.50 -0.54 3.15
C ASP A 42 25.21 -0.45 4.52
N ASN A 43 26.28 0.35 4.59
CA ASN A 43 27.01 0.55 5.84
C ASN A 43 26.16 1.25 6.92
N ILE A 44 25.35 2.24 6.51
CA ILE A 44 24.39 2.89 7.42
C ILE A 44 23.35 1.87 7.90
N LEU A 45 22.81 1.05 7.00
CA LEU A 45 21.84 0.02 7.36
C LEU A 45 22.39 -1.01 8.33
N ARG A 46 23.63 -1.46 8.15
CA ARG A 46 24.31 -2.36 9.10
C ARG A 46 24.38 -1.75 10.49
N LYS A 47 24.80 -0.48 10.60
CA LYS A 47 24.83 0.24 11.89
C LYS A 47 23.45 0.37 12.51
N VAL A 48 22.41 0.60 11.71
CA VAL A 48 21.02 0.63 12.18
C VAL A 48 20.60 -0.75 12.72
N TYR A 49 20.89 -1.82 11.99
CA TYR A 49 20.60 -3.19 12.40
C TYR A 49 21.32 -3.56 13.69
N ASP A 50 22.60 -3.20 13.84
CA ASP A 50 23.38 -3.43 15.04
C ASP A 50 22.82 -2.67 16.25
N LYS A 51 22.41 -1.41 16.07
CA LYS A 51 21.83 -0.57 17.13
C LYS A 51 20.45 -1.03 17.58
N LEU A 52 19.66 -1.57 16.65
CA LEU A 52 18.28 -2.00 16.89
C LEU A 52 18.19 -3.51 17.23
N HIS A 53 19.29 -4.25 17.10
CA HIS A 53 19.36 -5.71 17.26
C HIS A 53 18.35 -6.47 16.38
N ILE A 54 18.15 -6.00 15.15
CA ILE A 54 17.26 -6.60 14.16
C ILE A 54 18.05 -7.06 12.94
N SER A 55 17.61 -8.15 12.31
CA SER A 55 18.31 -8.71 11.14
C SER A 55 17.56 -8.50 9.82
N LYS A 56 16.26 -8.18 9.89
CA LYS A 56 15.38 -8.14 8.72
C LYS A 56 14.89 -6.73 8.44
N ILE A 57 14.80 -6.42 7.15
CA ILE A 57 14.21 -5.17 6.66
C ILE A 57 12.76 -4.99 7.11
N ASN A 58 11.98 -6.08 7.18
CA ASN A 58 10.60 -6.04 7.65
C ASN A 58 10.49 -5.66 9.13
N GLU A 59 11.44 -6.11 9.96
CA GLU A 59 11.52 -5.73 11.38
C GLU A 59 11.89 -4.25 11.51
N LEU A 60 12.77 -3.74 10.65
CA LEU A 60 13.12 -2.31 10.59
C LEU A 60 11.91 -1.47 10.23
N SER A 61 11.15 -1.86 9.20
CA SER A 61 9.94 -1.16 8.79
C SER A 61 8.93 -1.15 9.93
N ALA A 62 8.66 -2.30 10.55
CA ALA A 62 7.74 -2.41 11.68
C ALA A 62 8.19 -1.52 12.86
N TRP A 63 9.47 -1.56 13.23
CA TRP A 63 10.05 -0.73 14.28
C TRP A 63 9.89 0.76 13.98
N TRP A 64 10.15 1.17 12.73
CA TRP A 64 10.03 2.56 12.30
C TRP A 64 8.58 3.03 12.39
N PHE A 65 7.62 2.24 11.89
CA PHE A 65 6.19 2.58 11.96
C PHE A 65 5.71 2.68 13.41
N CYS A 66 6.09 1.73 14.26
CA CYS A 66 5.76 1.74 15.69
C CYS A 66 6.33 2.97 16.39
N THR A 67 7.54 3.41 16.02
CA THR A 67 8.18 4.58 16.64
C THR A 67 7.63 5.90 16.12
N THR A 68 7.37 6.03 14.81
CA THR A 68 6.95 7.30 14.18
C THR A 68 5.50 7.64 14.47
N PHE A 69 4.60 6.65 14.39
CA PHE A 69 3.17 6.92 14.58
C PHE A 69 2.77 6.96 16.05
N GLY A 70 3.64 6.55 16.99
CA GLY A 70 3.33 6.53 18.42
C GLY A 70 2.09 5.72 18.79
N ILE A 71 1.57 4.96 17.82
CA ILE A 71 0.34 4.21 17.85
C ILE A 71 0.78 2.79 17.58
N SER A 72 0.68 1.95 18.59
CA SER A 72 0.80 0.50 18.51
C SER A 72 0.16 0.01 17.21
N PHE A 73 0.98 -0.41 16.25
CA PHE A 73 0.52 -1.22 15.12
C PHE A 73 0.24 -2.67 15.57
N GLU A 74 0.50 -2.96 16.84
CA GLU A 74 -0.10 -4.08 17.55
C GLU A 74 -1.61 -3.82 17.72
N LEU A 75 -2.42 -4.67 17.05
CA LEU A 75 -3.68 -5.23 17.57
C LEU A 75 -5.06 -4.78 17.07
N SER A 76 -5.25 -4.16 15.91
CA SER A 76 -6.62 -4.15 15.35
C SER A 76 -6.67 -4.68 13.93
N PRO A 77 -7.07 -5.96 13.72
CA PRO A 77 -7.72 -6.37 12.48
C PRO A 77 -8.75 -5.32 12.03
N LEU A 78 -9.42 -4.65 12.97
CA LEU A 78 -10.38 -3.57 12.70
C LEU A 78 -9.84 -2.46 11.79
N LYS A 79 -8.65 -1.91 12.00
CA LYS A 79 -8.14 -0.83 11.13
C LYS A 79 -7.79 -1.29 9.73
N ARG A 80 -7.21 -2.49 9.59
CA ARG A 80 -6.96 -3.11 8.28
C ARG A 80 -8.27 -3.43 7.56
N THR A 81 -9.24 -3.95 8.30
CA THR A 81 -10.59 -4.24 7.80
C THR A 81 -11.33 -2.97 7.42
N ILE A 82 -11.26 -1.89 8.21
CA ILE A 82 -11.88 -0.60 7.88
C ILE A 82 -11.28 -0.01 6.60
N GLY A 83 -9.95 -0.04 6.46
CA GLY A 83 -9.30 0.41 5.23
C GLY A 83 -9.70 -0.44 4.01
N ALA A 84 -9.72 -1.76 4.16
CA ALA A 84 -10.14 -2.67 3.10
C ALA A 84 -11.62 -2.50 2.72
N LEU A 85 -12.51 -2.35 3.71
CA LEU A 85 -13.94 -2.09 3.53
C LEU A 85 -14.16 -0.75 2.82
N PHE A 86 -13.41 0.29 3.21
CA PHE A 86 -13.52 1.59 2.56
C PHE A 86 -13.16 1.51 1.07
N LEU A 87 -12.06 0.85 0.73
CA LEU A 87 -11.67 0.63 -0.67
C LEU A 87 -12.68 -0.23 -1.44
N ALA A 88 -13.18 -1.31 -0.82
CA ALA A 88 -14.21 -2.16 -1.42
C ALA A 88 -15.52 -1.39 -1.66
N CYS A 89 -15.95 -0.56 -0.71
CA CYS A 89 -17.13 0.30 -0.87
C CYS A 89 -16.94 1.31 -2.00
N LEU A 90 -15.76 1.92 -2.15
CA LEU A 90 -15.48 2.82 -3.28
C LEU A 90 -15.55 2.08 -4.62
N PHE A 91 -15.02 0.86 -4.69
CA PHE A 91 -15.09 0.02 -5.89
C PHE A 91 -16.55 -0.33 -6.25
N ILE A 92 -17.32 -0.81 -5.28
CA ILE A 92 -18.75 -1.14 -5.48
C ILE A 92 -19.56 0.11 -5.84
N CYS A 93 -19.31 1.25 -5.19
CA CYS A 93 -19.98 2.51 -5.49
C CYS A 93 -19.64 3.00 -6.91
N GLY A 94 -18.39 2.83 -7.35
CA GLY A 94 -17.96 3.15 -8.72
C GLY A 94 -18.68 2.29 -9.77
N GLU A 95 -18.75 0.98 -9.56
CA GLU A 95 -19.50 0.06 -10.45
C GLU A 95 -21.00 0.37 -10.49
N MET A 96 -21.61 0.63 -9.33
CA MET A 96 -23.02 1.04 -9.24
C MET A 96 -23.29 2.35 -9.98
N MET A 97 -22.42 3.36 -9.82
CA MET A 97 -22.55 4.63 -10.51
C MET A 97 -22.33 4.50 -12.03
N ASN A 98 -21.52 3.52 -12.47
CA ASN A 98 -21.31 3.17 -13.87
C ASN A 98 -22.52 2.43 -14.48
N GLU A 99 -23.12 1.48 -13.75
CA GLU A 99 -24.31 0.72 -14.18
C GLU A 99 -25.56 1.61 -14.39
N HIS A 100 -25.71 2.71 -13.63
CA HIS A 100 -26.84 3.63 -13.79
C HIS A 100 -26.86 4.40 -15.13
N HIS A 101 -25.79 4.32 -15.95
CA HIS A 101 -25.78 4.83 -17.32
C HIS A 101 -26.24 3.82 -18.40
N PHE A 102 -26.57 2.57 -18.05
CA PHE A 102 -26.96 1.53 -19.02
C PHE A 102 -28.48 1.22 -19.11
N CYS A 103 -29.36 2.05 -18.55
CA CYS A 103 -30.82 1.83 -18.61
C CYS A 103 -31.52 2.23 -19.93
N ARG A 104 -30.81 2.32 -21.07
CA ARG A 104 -31.44 2.58 -22.39
C ARG A 104 -30.74 1.86 -23.54
N TYR A 105 -30.92 0.54 -23.73
CA TYR A 105 -30.87 -0.07 -25.08
C TYR A 105 -31.30 -1.56 -25.18
N ARG A 106 -32.46 -1.95 -24.66
CA ARG A 106 -33.06 -3.24 -25.07
C ARG A 106 -34.47 -3.06 -25.61
N THR A 107 -34.54 -2.43 -26.78
CA THR A 107 -35.65 -2.62 -27.73
C THR A 107 -35.10 -3.31 -28.97
N GLY A 108 -34.76 -4.59 -28.83
CA GLY A 108 -34.44 -5.48 -29.95
C GLY A 108 -35.71 -6.21 -30.40
N ARG A 109 -36.15 -5.94 -31.62
CA ARG A 109 -37.41 -6.43 -32.22
C ARG A 109 -37.50 -7.96 -32.19
N VAL A 110 -38.64 -8.48 -31.73
CA VAL A 110 -39.06 -9.88 -31.95
C VAL A 110 -39.24 -10.08 -33.45
N ARG A 111 -38.42 -10.92 -34.08
CA ARG A 111 -38.65 -11.42 -35.44
C ARG A 111 -39.39 -12.75 -35.34
N ILE A 112 -40.68 -12.73 -35.65
CA ILE A 112 -41.50 -13.93 -35.80
C ILE A 112 -41.26 -14.46 -37.22
N GLU A 113 -40.54 -15.57 -37.35
CA GLU A 113 -40.54 -16.36 -38.59
C GLU A 113 -41.63 -17.42 -38.49
N ARG A 114 -42.64 -17.34 -39.37
CA ARG A 114 -43.66 -18.38 -39.52
C ARG A 114 -43.18 -19.38 -40.56
N THR A 115 -42.80 -20.58 -40.12
CA THR A 115 -42.59 -21.71 -41.03
C THR A 115 -43.93 -22.37 -41.34
N ILE A 116 -44.47 -22.09 -42.52
CA ILE A 116 -45.60 -22.83 -43.10
C ILE A 116 -45.10 -24.18 -43.62
N LYS A 117 -45.44 -25.28 -42.95
CA LYS A 117 -45.28 -26.63 -43.49
C LYS A 117 -46.50 -26.93 -44.38
N ILE A 118 -46.24 -27.03 -45.68
CA ILE A 118 -47.18 -27.54 -46.68
C ILE A 118 -47.34 -29.04 -46.42
N LYS A 119 -48.59 -29.48 -46.32
CA LYS A 119 -48.99 -30.87 -46.09
C LYS A 119 -49.41 -31.48 -47.42
N ASP A 120 -48.79 -32.58 -47.80
CA ASP A 120 -49.25 -33.48 -48.86
C ASP A 120 -50.50 -34.24 -48.43
#